data_AF-A0AAV5WEH2-F1
#
_entry.id   AF-A0AAV5WEH2-F1
#
_cell.length_a   1.000
_cell.length_b   1.000
_cell.length_c   1.000
_cell.angle_alpha   90.00
_cell.angle_beta   90.00
_cell.angle_gamma   90.00
#
_symmetry.space_group_name_H-M   'P 1'
#
loop_
_entity.id
_entity.type
_entity.pdbx_description
1 polymer ?
#
loop_
_entity_poly.entity_id
_entity_poly.type
_entity_poly.pdbx_seq_one_letter_code
_entity_poly.pdbx_strand_id
1 'polypeptide(L)'
;RMTSVDDLAQTCKQNLQSSLWLTDTITKDSKTPWEYLLNRMGAVLGTVVETNFDSSTNSRISELYSAIAEVQAALFDSCSGTAFAHFARAFAVVLEESVRQLQQLQ
;
A
#
# COMPACT_ATOMS: atom_id res chain seq x y z
N ARG A 1 -22.73 4.28 26.83
CA ARG A 1 -21.52 3.44 27.03
C ARG A 1 -20.41 4.10 26.21
N MET A 2 -19.35 4.56 26.86
CA MET A 2 -18.17 5.09 26.17
C MET A 2 -17.41 3.88 25.62
N THR A 3 -17.32 3.75 24.30
CA THR A 3 -16.43 2.77 23.65
C THR A 3 -15.01 3.07 24.08
N SER A 4 -14.26 2.07 24.55
CA SER A 4 -12.87 2.30 24.92
C SER A 4 -12.05 2.67 23.68
N VAL A 5 -10.92 3.36 23.86
CA VAL A 5 -10.01 3.71 22.75
C VAL A 5 -9.54 2.45 22.02
N ASP A 6 -9.37 1.35 22.76
CA ASP A 6 -8.97 0.05 22.23
C ASP A 6 -10.06 -0.58 21.35
N ASP A 7 -11.32 -0.48 21.75
CA ASP A 7 -12.46 -0.95 20.92
C ASP A 7 -12.56 -0.17 19.60
N LEU A 8 -12.29 1.13 19.64
CA LEU A 8 -12.27 1.97 18.44
C LEU A 8 -11.11 1.62 17.51
N ALA A 9 -9.90 1.47 18.06
CA ALA A 9 -8.72 1.06 17.30
C ALA A 9 -8.92 -0.31 16.63
N GLN A 10 -9.51 -1.26 17.34
CA GLN A 10 -9.82 -2.58 16.81
C GLN A 10 -10.85 -2.53 15.67
N THR A 11 -11.90 -1.71 15.84
CA THR A 11 -12.91 -1.48 14.78
C THR A 11 -12.29 -0.84 13.54
N CYS A 12 -11.44 0.17 13.73
CA CYS A 12 -10.70 0.81 12.64
C CYS A 12 -9.80 -0.19 11.90
N LYS A 13 -9.09 -1.06 12.64
CA LYS A 13 -8.26 -2.12 12.04
C LYS A 13 -9.09 -3.08 11.18
N GLN A 14 -10.23 -3.55 11.69
CA GLN A 14 -11.11 -4.46 10.95
C GLN A 14 -11.69 -3.82 9.68
N ASN A 15 -12.12 -2.56 9.77
CA ASN A 15 -12.61 -1.82 8.61
C ASN A 15 -11.52 -1.65 7.55
N LEU A 16 -10.31 -1.30 7.97
CA LEU A 16 -9.17 -1.18 7.08
C LEU A 16 -8.85 -2.51 6.39
N GLN A 17 -8.80 -3.62 7.13
CA GLN A 17 -8.58 -4.95 6.56
C GLN A 17 -9.66 -5.30 5.52
N SER A 18 -10.93 -4.99 5.82
CA SER A 18 -12.05 -5.24 4.91
C SER A 18 -11.94 -4.41 3.63
N SER A 19 -11.57 -3.13 3.75
CA SER A 19 -11.35 -2.25 2.59
C SER A 19 -10.19 -2.73 1.73
N LEU A 20 -9.08 -3.14 2.33
CA LEU A 20 -7.91 -3.65 1.61
C LEU A 20 -8.22 -4.97 0.88
N TRP A 21 -8.96 -5.88 1.51
CA TRP A 21 -9.41 -7.11 0.88
C TRP A 21 -10.35 -6.84 -0.32
N LEU A 22 -11.28 -5.88 -0.17
CA LEU A 22 -12.16 -5.50 -1.27
C LEU A 22 -11.38 -4.88 -2.43
N THR A 23 -10.43 -3.98 -2.13
CA THR A 23 -9.54 -3.41 -3.15
C THR A 23 -8.77 -4.51 -3.88
N ASP A 24 -8.18 -5.47 -3.16
CA ASP A 24 -7.51 -6.61 -3.79
C ASP A 24 -8.45 -7.39 -4.71
N THR A 25 -9.63 -7.75 -4.23
CA THR A 25 -10.63 -8.50 -5.00
C THR A 25 -11.00 -7.82 -6.31
N ILE A 26 -11.09 -6.48 -6.32
CA ILE A 26 -11.44 -5.69 -7.50
C ILE A 26 -10.25 -5.57 -8.47
N THR A 27 -9.02 -5.50 -7.94
CA THR A 27 -7.85 -5.05 -8.72
C THR A 27 -6.83 -6.13 -9.06
N LYS A 28 -6.86 -7.30 -8.39
CA LYS A 28 -5.84 -8.35 -8.49
C LYS A 28 -5.58 -8.89 -9.91
N ASP A 29 -6.63 -8.90 -10.75
CA ASP A 29 -6.58 -9.39 -12.13
C ASP A 29 -6.62 -8.24 -13.14
N SER A 30 -6.51 -6.99 -12.68
CA SER A 30 -6.57 -5.84 -13.58
C SER A 30 -5.33 -5.77 -14.46
N LYS A 31 -5.57 -5.40 -15.72
CA LYS A 31 -4.55 -5.11 -16.72
C LYS A 31 -4.34 -3.61 -16.90
N THR A 32 -5.09 -2.76 -16.20
CA THR A 32 -4.90 -1.32 -16.28
C THR A 32 -3.74 -0.91 -15.36
N PRO A 33 -2.79 -0.08 -15.83
CA PRO A 33 -1.65 0.34 -15.03
C PRO A 33 -2.00 0.94 -13.65
N TRP A 34 -3.09 1.70 -13.56
CA TRP A 34 -3.49 2.36 -12.31
C TRP A 34 -4.13 1.39 -11.31
N GLU A 35 -4.99 0.46 -11.75
CA GLU A 35 -5.54 -0.56 -10.85
C GLU A 35 -4.47 -1.55 -10.41
N TYR A 36 -3.54 -1.89 -11.30
CA TYR A 36 -2.38 -2.71 -10.94
C TYR A 36 -1.55 -2.05 -9.83
N LEU A 37 -1.22 -0.77 -9.97
CA LEU A 37 -0.51 -0.04 -8.91
C LEU A 37 -1.34 0.09 -7.63
N LEU A 38 -2.65 0.32 -7.74
CA LEU A 38 -3.55 0.36 -6.59
C LEU A 38 -3.55 -0.98 -5.84
N ASN A 39 -3.59 -2.10 -6.55
CA ASN A 39 -3.47 -3.43 -5.98
C ASN A 39 -2.17 -3.58 -5.18
N ARG A 40 -1.03 -3.21 -5.79
CA ARG A 40 0.29 -3.30 -5.15
C ARG A 40 0.40 -2.42 -3.91
N MET A 41 -0.11 -1.18 -3.96
CA MET A 41 -0.18 -0.29 -2.79
C MET A 41 -1.03 -0.89 -1.67
N GLY A 42 -2.18 -1.48 -2.02
CA GLY A 42 -3.05 -2.19 -1.10
C GLY A 42 -2.35 -3.38 -0.43
N ALA A 43 -1.56 -4.15 -1.18
CA ALA A 43 -0.78 -5.26 -0.64
C ALA A 43 0.24 -4.80 0.41
N VAL A 44 0.93 -3.67 0.19
CA VAL A 44 1.85 -3.11 1.19
C VAL A 44 1.10 -2.72 2.46
N LEU A 45 -0.04 -2.03 2.33
CA LEU A 45 -0.88 -1.66 3.49
C LEU A 45 -1.38 -2.88 4.26
N GLY A 46 -1.79 -3.93 3.54
CA GLY A 46 -2.24 -5.19 4.15
C GLY A 46 -1.17 -5.79 5.04
N THR A 47 0.06 -5.88 4.51
CA THR A 47 1.21 -6.36 5.28
C THR A 47 1.51 -5.47 6.49
N VAL A 48 1.52 -4.15 6.34
CA VAL A 48 1.72 -3.22 7.47
C VAL A 48 0.70 -3.45 8.59
N VAL A 49 -0.58 -3.63 8.24
CA VAL A 49 -1.67 -3.84 9.21
C VAL A 49 -1.57 -5.20 9.93
N GLU A 50 -1.10 -6.22 9.23
CA GLU A 50 -0.95 -7.58 9.76
C GLU A 50 0.29 -7.72 10.63
N THR A 51 1.42 -7.17 10.19
CA THR A 51 2.73 -7.47 10.77
C THR A 51 3.38 -6.31 11.51
N ASN A 52 2.76 -5.12 11.49
CA ASN A 52 3.26 -3.92 12.16
C ASN A 52 4.70 -3.56 11.73
N PHE A 53 4.93 -3.46 10.41
CA PHE A 53 6.21 -3.06 9.79
C PHE A 53 7.38 -4.04 9.99
N ASP A 54 7.12 -5.35 9.96
CA ASP A 54 8.18 -6.36 10.00
C ASP A 54 8.94 -6.50 8.65
N SER A 55 9.85 -7.49 8.58
CA SER A 55 10.65 -7.78 7.38
C SER A 55 9.83 -8.03 6.10
N SER A 56 8.59 -8.53 6.22
CA SER A 56 7.73 -8.76 5.05
C SER A 56 7.25 -7.45 4.40
N THR A 57 7.20 -6.37 5.17
CA THR A 57 6.86 -5.02 4.67
C THR A 57 7.90 -4.54 3.66
N ASN A 58 9.20 -4.76 3.91
CA ASN A 58 10.27 -4.38 3.00
C ASN A 58 10.19 -5.11 1.65
N SER A 59 9.82 -6.40 1.66
CA SER A 59 9.60 -7.17 0.43
C SER A 59 8.48 -6.55 -0.40
N ARG A 60 7.35 -6.21 0.23
CA ARG A 60 6.20 -5.60 -0.46
C ARG A 60 6.50 -4.21 -1.01
N ILE A 61 7.25 -3.39 -0.28
CA ILE A 61 7.69 -2.07 -0.77
C ILE A 61 8.58 -2.24 -2.02
N SER A 62 9.50 -3.21 -1.99
CA SER A 62 10.38 -3.52 -3.13
C SER A 62 9.59 -4.01 -4.36
N GLU A 63 8.58 -4.85 -4.14
CA GLU A 63 7.62 -5.27 -5.17
C GLU A 63 6.86 -4.08 -5.77
N LEU A 64 6.42 -3.14 -4.92
CA LEU A 64 5.76 -1.91 -5.39
C LEU A 64 6.69 -1.04 -6.24
N TYR A 65 7.95 -0.85 -5.85
CA TYR A 65 8.91 -0.13 -6.69
C TYR A 65 9.10 -0.79 -8.06
N SER A 66 9.18 -2.12 -8.09
CA SER A 66 9.30 -2.88 -9.34
C SER A 66 8.07 -2.70 -10.23
N ALA A 67 6.86 -2.75 -9.64
CA ALA A 67 5.60 -2.52 -10.35
C ALA A 67 5.50 -1.09 -10.90
N ILE A 68 5.91 -0.07 -10.13
CA ILE A 68 5.98 1.32 -10.59
C ILE A 68 6.88 1.42 -11.83
N ALA A 69 8.08 0.83 -11.78
CA ALA A 69 9.00 0.85 -12.91
C ALA A 69 8.43 0.15 -14.16
N GLU A 70 7.75 -0.99 -13.98
CA GLU A 70 7.12 -1.75 -15.05
C GLU A 70 6.08 -0.94 -15.83
N VAL A 71 5.20 -0.23 -15.12
CA VAL A 71 4.09 0.49 -15.77
C VAL A 71 4.38 1.98 -16.00
N GLN A 72 5.59 2.43 -15.63
CA GLN A 72 5.96 3.84 -15.66
C GLN A 72 5.75 4.44 -17.05
N ALA A 73 6.31 3.81 -18.08
CA ALA A 73 6.23 4.30 -19.47
C ALA A 73 4.77 4.49 -19.91
N ALA A 74 3.93 3.48 -19.69
CA ALA A 74 2.51 3.53 -20.08
C ALA A 74 1.71 4.65 -19.38
N LEU A 75 2.05 4.99 -18.13
CA LEU A 75 1.38 6.06 -17.36
C LEU A 75 1.87 7.46 -17.71
N PHE A 76 3.09 7.60 -18.22
CA PHE A 76 3.62 8.88 -18.69
C PHE A 76 3.19 9.16 -20.14
N ASP A 77 3.17 8.14 -21.00
CA ASP A 77 2.80 8.28 -22.42
C ASP A 77 1.32 8.64 -22.62
N SER A 78 0.43 8.17 -21.74
CA SER A 78 -1.00 8.44 -21.83
C SER A 78 -1.42 9.81 -21.29
N CYS A 79 -0.50 10.56 -20.63
CA CYS A 79 -0.80 11.72 -19.78
C CYS A 79 -1.96 11.53 -18.79
N SER A 80 -2.42 10.30 -18.60
CA SER A 80 -3.55 9.92 -17.76
C SER A 80 -3.04 8.94 -16.71
N GLY A 81 -3.10 9.37 -15.45
CA GLY A 81 -2.56 8.61 -14.32
C GLY A 81 -1.14 8.99 -13.89
N THR A 82 -0.51 9.99 -14.50
CA THR A 82 0.82 10.48 -14.08
C THR A 82 0.84 10.98 -12.63
N ALA A 83 -0.20 11.74 -12.21
CA ALA A 83 -0.36 12.16 -10.82
C ALA A 83 -0.46 10.97 -9.86
N PHE A 84 -1.16 9.91 -10.27
CA PHE A 84 -1.29 8.69 -9.49
C PHE A 84 0.04 7.92 -9.41
N ALA A 85 0.81 7.87 -10.49
CA ALA A 85 2.14 7.26 -10.50
C ALA A 85 3.11 7.98 -9.53
N HIS A 86 3.11 9.32 -9.54
CA HIS A 86 3.89 10.11 -8.58
C HIS A 86 3.42 9.88 -7.14
N PHE A 87 2.10 9.78 -6.92
CA PHE A 87 1.56 9.45 -5.62
C PHE A 87 1.98 8.05 -5.14
N ALA A 88 1.90 7.03 -6.00
CA ALA A 88 2.34 5.67 -5.68
C ALA A 88 3.82 5.63 -5.30
N ARG A 89 4.66 6.41 -5.98
CA ARG A 89 6.08 6.55 -5.65
C ARG A 89 6.28 7.24 -4.30
N ALA A 90 5.61 8.36 -4.04
CA ALA A 90 5.71 9.07 -2.76
C ALA A 90 5.22 8.17 -1.60
N PHE A 91 4.15 7.42 -1.82
CA PHE A 91 3.62 6.42 -0.89
C PHE A 91 4.67 5.35 -0.54
N ALA A 92 5.34 4.78 -1.54
CA ALA A 92 6.39 3.78 -1.33
C ALA A 92 7.54 4.33 -0.48
N VAL A 93 8.00 5.55 -0.79
CA VAL A 93 9.08 6.24 -0.04
C VAL A 93 8.69 6.48 1.42
N VAL A 94 7.46 6.96 1.69
CA VAL A 94 6.99 7.20 3.06
C VAL A 94 6.96 5.91 3.87
N LEU A 95 6.52 4.79 3.28
CA LEU A 95 6.49 3.51 3.97
C LEU A 95 7.90 2.94 4.20
N GLU A 96 8.79 3.04 3.22
CA GLU A 96 10.19 2.63 3.37
C GLU A 96 10.86 3.38 4.52
N GLU A 97 10.66 4.70 4.57
CA GLU A 97 11.21 5.55 5.62
C GLU A 97 10.60 5.22 6.99
N SER A 98 9.31 4.88 7.05
CA SER A 98 8.63 4.45 8.28
C SER A 98 9.20 3.13 8.81
N VAL A 99 9.42 2.14 7.95
CA VAL A 99 10.06 0.86 8.32
C VAL A 99 11.48 1.12 8.82
N ARG A 100 12.25 1.93 8.09
CA ARG A 100 13.64 2.27 8.45
C ARG A 100 13.72 2.91 9.83
N GLN A 101 12.83 3.85 10.16
CA GLN A 101 12.79 4.49 11.47
C GLN A 101 12.43 3.50 12.58
N LEU A 102 11.45 2.62 12.36
CA LEU A 102 11.08 1.60 13.36
C LEU A 102 12.22 0.63 13.65
N GLN A 103 12.96 0.21 12.64
CA GLN A 103 14.14 -0.65 12.81
C GLN A 103 15.27 0.03 13.59
N GLN A 104 15.37 1.36 13.55
CA GLN A 104 16.37 2.11 14.32
C GLN A 104 16.01 2.28 15.80
N LEU A 105 14.74 2.06 16.16
CA LEU A 105 14.23 2.16 17.52
C LEU A 105 14.21 0.82 18.28
N GLN A 106 14.48 -0.29 17.57
CA GLN A 106 14.58 -1.65 18.11
C GLN A 106 16.03 -2.00 18.44
#